data_AF-A0A6B3ESU0-F1
#
_entry.id   AF-A0A6B3ESU0-F1
#
_cell.length_a   1.000
_cell.length_b   1.000
_cell.length_c   1.000
_cell.angle_alpha   90.00
_cell.angle_beta   90.00
_cell.angle_gamma   90.00
#
_symmetry.space_group_name_H-M   'P 1'
#
loop_
_entity.id
_entity.type
_entity.pdbx_description
1 polymer ?
#
loop_
_entity_poly.entity_id
_entity_poly.type
_entity_poly.pdbx_seq_one_letter_code
_entity_poly.pdbx_strand_id
1 'polypeptide(L)'
;QVHNPHHKPLVVFTPKSMLRLKAATSKAEEFTSGQFRPVIGDDTVDAAKVRKIVLCSGKVYYDLEAERTKRGADDTAIIRLERLYPLPGAE
;
A
#
# COMPACT_ATOMS: atom_id res chain seq x y z
N GLN A 1 15.54 6.06 7.88
CA GLN A 1 16.90 5.51 7.70
C GLN A 1 17.92 6.32 8.48
N VAL A 2 18.13 7.59 8.14
CA VAL A 2 19.11 8.46 8.85
C VAL A 2 18.83 8.59 10.35
N HIS A 3 17.57 8.76 10.75
CA HIS A 3 17.17 8.89 12.15
C HIS A 3 16.96 7.56 12.90
N ASN A 4 17.19 6.40 12.26
CA ASN A 4 17.04 5.11 12.93
C ASN A 4 18.35 4.75 13.66
N PRO A 5 18.34 4.51 14.99
CA PRO A 5 19.54 4.10 15.73
C PRO A 5 20.10 2.74 15.27
N HIS A 6 19.28 1.91 14.64
CA HIS A 6 19.70 0.64 14.06
C HIS A 6 19.93 0.80 12.55
N HIS A 7 21.20 0.92 12.17
CA HIS A 7 21.59 1.00 10.76
C HIS A 7 21.51 -0.38 10.09
N LYS A 8 20.47 -0.57 9.28
CA LYS A 8 20.29 -1.77 8.43
C LYS A 8 20.16 -1.32 6.97
N PRO A 9 20.73 -2.07 6.01
CA PRO A 9 20.50 -1.82 4.60
C PRO A 9 19.00 -1.79 4.28
N LEU A 10 18.60 -0.85 3.43
CA LEU A 10 17.23 -0.75 2.93
C LEU A 10 17.21 -1.02 1.44
N VAL A 11 16.60 -2.13 1.04
CA VAL A 11 16.37 -2.46 -0.37
C VAL A 11 15.02 -1.86 -0.78
N VAL A 12 15.05 -0.91 -1.71
CA VAL A 12 13.84 -0.22 -2.21
C VAL A 12 13.63 -0.56 -3.67
N PHE A 13 12.47 -1.14 -4.00
CA PHE A 13 12.04 -1.34 -5.37
C PHE A 13 11.43 -0.05 -5.92
N THR A 14 12.30 0.86 -6.40
CA THR A 14 11.88 2.18 -6.85
C THR A 14 10.98 2.10 -8.10
N PRO A 15 9.86 2.84 -8.13
CA PRO A 15 8.93 2.75 -9.23
C PRO A 15 9.37 3.58 -10.45
N LYS A 16 8.90 3.16 -11.63
CA LYS A 16 9.08 3.90 -12.89
C LYS A 16 7.78 4.57 -13.35
N SER A 17 6.74 3.80 -13.62
CA SER A 17 5.46 4.31 -14.14
C SER A 17 4.70 5.17 -13.13
N MET A 18 4.83 4.87 -11.82
CA MET A 18 4.10 5.59 -10.77
C MET A 18 4.55 7.05 -10.61
N LEU A 19 5.72 7.43 -11.13
CA LEU A 19 6.24 8.80 -11.05
C LEU A 19 5.33 9.83 -11.74
N ARG A 20 4.43 9.40 -12.63
CA ARG A 20 3.50 10.27 -13.36
C ARG A 20 2.04 9.86 -13.17
N LEU A 21 1.76 8.85 -12.36
CA LEU A 21 0.41 8.34 -12.16
C LEU A 21 -0.33 9.25 -11.18
N LYS A 22 -1.42 9.89 -11.61
CA LYS A 22 -2.20 10.80 -10.74
C LYS A 22 -2.75 10.13 -9.48
N ALA A 23 -3.12 8.86 -9.57
CA ALA A 23 -3.59 8.07 -8.43
C ALA A 23 -2.49 7.83 -7.37
N ALA A 24 -1.21 7.94 -7.76
CA ALA A 24 -0.06 7.80 -6.87
C ALA A 24 0.42 9.14 -6.31
N THR A 25 -0.51 9.98 -5.85
CA THR A 25 -0.21 11.28 -5.22
C THR A 25 -0.58 11.24 -3.74
N SER A 26 0.21 11.94 -2.92
CA SER A 26 0.00 12.06 -1.47
C SER A 26 -0.25 13.51 -1.09
N LYS A 27 -1.09 13.73 -0.07
CA LYS A 27 -1.29 15.08 0.50
C LYS A 27 -0.06 15.51 1.30
N ALA A 28 0.16 16.82 1.41
CA ALA A 28 1.26 17.38 2.19
C ALA A 28 1.21 16.93 3.67
N GLU A 29 0.00 16.82 4.23
CA GLU A 29 -0.25 16.38 5.61
C GLU A 29 0.29 14.97 5.89
N GLU A 30 0.29 14.07 4.90
CA GLU A 30 0.84 12.72 5.05
C GLU A 30 2.35 12.72 5.32
N PHE A 31 3.06 13.80 4.97
CA PHE A 31 4.48 13.96 5.22
C PHE A 31 4.78 14.67 6.55
N THR A 32 3.84 15.43 7.11
CA THR A 32 4.07 16.22 8.33
C THR A 32 3.60 15.50 9.59
N SER A 33 2.49 14.76 9.52
CA SER A 33 1.91 14.02 10.65
C SER A 33 1.83 12.52 10.41
N GLY A 34 2.06 12.06 9.17
CA GLY A 34 2.08 10.65 8.83
C GLY A 34 3.38 9.94 9.23
N GLN A 35 3.35 8.63 9.08
CA GLN A 35 4.49 7.74 9.30
C GLN A 35 4.54 6.68 8.21
N PHE A 36 5.69 6.02 8.06
CA PHE A 36 5.77 4.86 7.19
C PHE A 36 4.78 3.79 7.65
N ARG A 37 3.94 3.31 6.73
CA ARG A 37 2.94 2.28 6.97
C ARG A 37 3.42 0.96 6.36
N PRO A 38 3.87 -0.02 7.15
CA PRO A 38 4.33 -1.32 6.65
C PRO A 38 3.26 -2.08 5.87
N VAL A 39 1.99 -1.86 6.24
CA VAL A 39 0.79 -2.38 5.60
C VAL A 39 -0.18 -1.23 5.40
N ILE A 40 -0.78 -1.12 4.22
CA ILE A 40 -1.87 -0.19 3.95
C ILE A 40 -3.12 -0.99 3.63
N GLY A 41 -4.14 -0.85 4.47
CA GLY A 41 -5.43 -1.49 4.29
C GLY A 41 -6.27 -0.87 3.17
N ASP A 42 -7.47 -1.40 3.02
CA ASP A 42 -8.45 -0.96 2.03
C ASP A 42 -9.64 -0.31 2.75
N ASP A 43 -9.80 1.00 2.56
CA ASP A 43 -10.87 1.82 3.14
C ASP A 43 -12.03 2.06 2.17
N THR A 44 -11.96 1.48 0.96
CA THR A 44 -12.94 1.73 -0.11
C THR A 44 -14.07 0.70 -0.15
N VAL A 45 -14.00 -0.36 0.66
CA VAL A 45 -15.00 -1.44 0.73
C VAL A 45 -15.51 -1.63 2.15
N ASP A 46 -16.76 -2.09 2.28
CA ASP A 46 -17.35 -2.45 3.57
C ASP A 46 -16.77 -3.80 4.04
N ALA A 47 -16.02 -3.77 5.14
CA ALA A 47 -15.37 -4.94 5.71
C ALA A 47 -16.35 -6.11 5.99
N ALA A 48 -17.63 -5.83 6.28
CA ALA A 48 -18.63 -6.87 6.53
C ALA A 48 -19.03 -7.64 5.26
N LYS A 49 -18.82 -7.06 4.07
CA LYS A 49 -19.12 -7.68 2.77
C LYS A 49 -17.93 -8.40 2.14
N VAL A 50 -16.73 -8.18 2.67
CA VAL A 50 -15.50 -8.74 2.10
C VAL A 50 -15.47 -10.25 2.26
N ARG A 51 -15.33 -10.94 1.13
CA ARG A 51 -15.17 -12.41 1.04
C ARG A 51 -13.78 -12.82 0.57
N LYS A 52 -13.04 -11.90 -0.05
CA LYS A 52 -11.72 -12.15 -0.61
C LYS A 52 -10.76 -11.01 -0.26
N ILE A 53 -9.55 -11.39 0.11
CA ILE A 53 -8.44 -10.46 0.33
C ILE A 53 -7.37 -10.74 -0.73
N VAL A 54 -6.95 -9.69 -1.44
CA VAL A 54 -5.82 -9.71 -2.36
C VAL A 54 -4.68 -8.93 -1.74
N LEU A 55 -3.60 -9.62 -1.38
CA LEU A 55 -2.36 -8.99 -0.93
C LEU A 55 -1.51 -8.61 -2.14
N CYS A 56 -1.00 -7.39 -2.16
CA CYS A 56 -0.12 -6.94 -3.24
C CYS A 56 0.97 -5.99 -2.75
N SER A 57 1.96 -5.68 -3.59
CA SER A 57 3.04 -4.76 -3.27
C SER A 57 3.45 -3.96 -4.50
N GLY A 58 3.70 -2.66 -4.31
CA GLY A 58 4.08 -1.74 -5.37
C GLY A 58 3.00 -1.50 -6.42
N LYS A 59 3.42 -1.28 -7.67
CA LYS A 59 2.56 -0.68 -8.72
C LYS A 59 1.29 -1.47 -9.05
N VAL A 60 1.30 -2.78 -8.86
CA VAL A 60 0.20 -3.67 -9.25
C VAL A 60 -1.09 -3.35 -8.48
N TYR A 61 -0.99 -2.69 -7.32
CA TYR A 61 -2.13 -2.16 -6.59
C TYR A 61 -3.07 -1.34 -7.49
N TYR A 62 -2.52 -0.38 -8.24
CA TYR A 62 -3.33 0.53 -9.07
C TYR A 62 -4.00 -0.21 -10.24
N ASP A 63 -3.33 -1.21 -10.79
CA ASP A 63 -3.89 -2.06 -11.85
C ASP A 63 -5.07 -2.89 -11.29
N LEU A 64 -4.94 -3.43 -10.08
CA LEU A 64 -5.99 -4.20 -9.39
C LEU A 64 -7.17 -3.32 -8.96
N GLU A 65 -6.91 -2.14 -8.42
CA GLU A 65 -7.93 -1.18 -8.00
C GLU A 65 -8.78 -0.74 -9.19
N ALA A 66 -8.15 -0.35 -10.30
CA ALA A 66 -8.85 0.04 -11.52
C ALA A 66 -9.75 -1.09 -12.07
N GLU A 67 -9.26 -2.33 -12.09
CA GLU A 67 -10.04 -3.47 -12.55
C GLU A 67 -11.19 -3.81 -11.59
N ARG A 68 -10.97 -3.72 -10.27
CA ARG A 68 -12.03 -3.91 -9.27
C ARG A 68 -13.13 -2.87 -9.44
N THR A 69 -12.79 -1.60 -9.58
CA THR A 69 -13.75 -0.52 -9.84
C THR A 69 -14.52 -0.76 -11.13
N LYS A 70 -13.84 -1.17 -12.21
CA LYS A 70 -14.48 -1.51 -13.49
C LYS A 70 -15.48 -2.67 -13.37
N ARG A 71 -15.21 -3.65 -12.52
CA ARG A 71 -16.11 -4.78 -12.25
C ARG A 71 -17.24 -4.44 -11.27
N GLY A 72 -17.15 -3.31 -10.57
CA GLY A 72 -18.08 -2.98 -9.48
C GLY A 72 -18.04 -3.98 -8.33
N ALA A 73 -16.90 -4.62 -8.08
CA ALA A 73 -16.77 -5.63 -7.05
C ALA A 73 -16.57 -4.99 -5.66
N ASP A 74 -17.52 -5.20 -4.75
CA ASP A 74 -17.52 -4.69 -3.38
C ASP A 74 -17.15 -5.76 -2.32
N ASP A 75 -16.96 -7.01 -2.76
CA ASP A 75 -16.67 -8.16 -1.91
C ASP A 75 -15.17 -8.49 -1.79
N THR A 76 -14.31 -7.68 -2.40
CA THR A 76 -12.87 -7.94 -2.52
C THR A 76 -12.05 -6.75 -2.01
N ALA A 77 -11.31 -6.96 -0.93
CA ALA A 77 -10.37 -5.99 -0.37
C ALA A 77 -8.96 -6.19 -0.97
N ILE A 78 -8.28 -5.09 -1.31
CA ILE A 78 -6.91 -5.07 -1.83
C ILE A 78 -5.99 -4.44 -0.79
N ILE A 79 -5.15 -5.23 -0.14
CA ILE A 79 -4.26 -4.78 0.93
C ILE A 79 -2.83 -4.70 0.41
N ARG A 80 -2.15 -3.58 0.68
CA ARG A 80 -0.76 -3.36 0.26
C ARG A 80 0.23 -3.74 1.36
N LEU A 81 1.20 -4.57 1.00
CA LEU A 81 2.38 -4.89 1.81
C LEU A 81 3.56 -4.04 1.32
N GLU A 82 3.77 -2.89 1.97
CA GLU A 82 4.85 -1.95 1.63
C GLU A 82 6.20 -2.36 2.26
N ARG A 83 6.15 -3.11 3.37
CA ARG A 83 7.34 -3.72 3.98
C ARG A 83 7.29 -5.24 3.81
N LEU A 84 8.12 -5.78 2.90
CA LEU A 84 8.24 -7.22 2.71
C LEU A 84 9.15 -7.88 3.76
N TYR A 85 10.11 -7.13 4.32
CA TYR A 85 10.99 -7.61 5.37
C TYR A 85 11.42 -6.48 6.32
N PRO A 86 11.47 -6.72 7.64
CA PRO A 86 10.86 -7.86 8.34
C PRO A 86 9.33 -7.84 8.16
N LEU A 87 8.71 -9.03 8.16
CA LEU A 87 7.27 -9.14 7.98
C LEU A 87 6.53 -8.34 9.07
N PRO A 88 5.54 -7.52 8.71
CA PRO A 88 4.73 -6.79 9.67
C PRO A 88 3.82 -7.77 10.43
N GLY A 89 3.92 -7.77 11.75
CA GLY A 89 3.22 -8.67 12.67
C GLY A 89 3.54 -8.32 14.11
N ALA A 90 3.26 -9.22 15.06
CA ALA A 90 3.69 -9.03 16.44
C ALA A 90 5.24 -9.02 16.49
N GLU A 91 5.79 -7.83 16.74
CA GLU A 91 7.19 -7.62 17.13
C GLU A 91 7.32 -7.75 18.66
#